data_AF-A0A6J4Y4I4-F1
#
_entry.id   AF-A0A6J4Y4I4-F1
#
_cell.length_a   1.000
_cell.length_b   1.000
_cell.length_c   1.000
_cell.angle_alpha   90.00
_cell.angle_beta   90.00
_cell.angle_gamma   90.00
#
_symmetry.space_group_name_H-M   'P 1'
#
loop_
_entity.id
_entity.type
_entity.pdbx_description
1 polymer ?
#
loop_
_entity_poly.entity_id
_entity_poly.type
_entity_poly.pdbx_seq_one_letter_code
_entity_poly.pdbx_strand_id
1 'polypeptide(L)'
;MRNQLPLYSLLLIALTAILLIPGSALAAVSISASDVKAGDSITIEGSIAPGQDLFIAVASQQMFAPKDTDGVHETKRLAKDAAKKGFNEDSSIPALYYMLTSAPDSFGKVTQKKFGGPSFFTQGGKRGLYKTTYFKLAGFDKLSPQAKSVLGPIKTADQWNFYRYAHESGYGINTIVKERTNVGKVTIFARSVLADHGTSNNYWDEGTAIALDKKTGKFKATFKTFRHTPPDTKFNVLVNGESAGSYNVAKNGFWLGLGGRYMNPIWIIIGAIFVGTYFSMIGAAGGMLMAAFQVMIVQTAGVLGINAANVLRPSNMALTLFSPLGSFYRYAVKERRVAWPVGISFGVGIFLGSIWLGKYAVQYLPMGTYKEWLGLLVVLMGIQTLYELSPKMMEKRKNIKAMVKKFNDAVAKARAEGTSVEMGSIEAVKTGLTDYRFKFWGEEFTINPLMFGLLGLGIGIVSRSFGIGGGFLLVPAMTTLGALPMYVAVPISLIGTSFSSIGAFIGYLINGYLPDIWLMISIIIGGFCGGMLGSRAQKLFSEKMLKIILAVTLFFLFFRFFKIEIWI
;
A
#
# COMPACT_ATOMS: atom_id res chain seq x y z
N MET A 1 22.74 41.76 80.67
CA MET A 1 22.27 40.39 80.93
C MET A 1 20.79 40.36 80.53
N ARG A 2 20.40 40.09 79.27
CA ARG A 2 20.46 38.83 78.50
C ARG A 2 19.75 37.67 79.23
N ASN A 3 18.42 37.75 79.34
CA ASN A 3 17.57 36.60 79.64
C ASN A 3 17.29 35.85 78.33
N GLN A 4 18.00 34.74 78.16
CA GLN A 4 17.72 33.74 77.15
C GLN A 4 16.53 32.89 77.62
N LEU A 5 15.38 33.02 76.96
CA LEU A 5 14.34 31.98 76.95
C LEU A 5 14.56 31.12 75.69
N PRO A 6 14.36 29.80 75.81
CA PRO A 6 15.34 28.84 75.32
C PRO A 6 15.10 28.49 73.85
N LEU A 7 16.19 28.51 73.10
CA LEU A 7 16.31 28.01 71.73
C LEU A 7 15.75 26.58 71.57
N TYR A 8 15.66 25.80 72.65
CA TYR A 8 15.14 24.44 72.69
C TYR A 8 13.64 24.32 72.36
N SER A 9 12.82 25.33 72.66
CA SER A 9 11.37 25.28 72.37
C SER A 9 11.08 25.47 70.87
N LEU A 10 11.86 26.35 70.22
CA LEU A 10 11.79 26.56 68.76
C LEU A 10 12.40 25.38 67.99
N LEU A 11 13.45 24.75 68.53
CA LEU A 11 14.05 23.55 67.94
C LEU A 11 13.12 22.33 68.02
N LEU A 12 12.34 22.17 69.10
CA LEU A 12 11.37 21.06 69.20
C LEU A 12 10.18 21.22 68.24
N ILE A 13 9.73 22.45 68.00
CA ILE A 13 8.65 22.74 67.04
C ILE A 13 9.17 22.60 65.59
N ALA A 14 10.43 22.95 65.32
CA ALA A 14 11.07 22.71 64.03
C ALA A 14 11.36 21.22 63.78
N LEU A 15 11.72 20.43 64.81
CA LEU A 15 11.95 18.99 64.66
C LEU A 15 10.66 18.19 64.50
N THR A 16 9.55 18.63 65.09
CA THR A 16 8.24 17.97 64.93
C THR A 16 7.52 18.32 63.63
N ALA A 17 7.85 19.47 63.01
CA ALA A 17 7.36 19.82 61.68
C ALA A 17 8.08 19.08 60.53
N ILE A 18 9.21 18.40 60.80
CA ILE A 18 9.97 17.61 59.80
C ILE A 18 9.53 16.14 59.75
N LEU A 19 8.68 15.66 60.67
CA LEU A 19 8.29 14.24 60.78
C LEU A 19 6.84 13.91 60.37
N LEU A 20 6.10 14.83 59.75
CA LEU A 20 4.75 14.57 59.23
C LEU A 20 4.60 15.07 57.78
N ILE A 21 5.41 14.49 56.89
CA ILE A 21 5.02 14.33 55.50
C ILE A 21 5.00 12.82 55.28
N PRO A 22 3.83 12.16 55.11
CA PRO A 22 3.80 10.82 54.56
C PRO A 22 4.18 10.93 53.08
N GLY A 23 5.48 11.16 52.82
CA GLY A 23 6.08 11.01 51.52
C GLY A 23 6.16 9.53 51.25
N SER A 24 5.13 8.96 50.63
CA SER A 24 5.30 7.77 49.83
C SER A 24 6.34 8.11 48.77
N ALA A 25 7.61 7.82 49.05
CA ALA A 25 8.67 7.85 48.07
C ALA A 25 8.37 6.74 47.06
N LEU A 26 7.55 7.06 46.05
CA LEU A 26 7.43 6.26 44.84
C LEU A 26 8.85 6.18 44.28
N ALA A 27 9.40 4.97 44.20
CA ALA A 27 10.68 4.73 43.57
C ALA A 27 10.67 5.37 42.17
N ALA A 28 11.73 6.13 41.84
CA ALA A 28 11.84 6.80 40.55
C ALA A 28 11.64 5.77 39.42
N VAL A 29 10.66 6.01 38.56
CA VAL A 29 10.42 5.17 37.39
C VAL A 29 11.66 5.22 36.50
N SER A 30 12.20 4.06 36.14
CA SER A 30 13.37 3.93 35.28
C SER A 30 12.96 3.43 33.90
N ILE A 31 13.62 3.97 32.88
CA ILE A 31 13.49 3.55 31.49
C ILE A 31 14.81 2.91 31.08
N SER A 32 14.77 1.73 30.47
CA SER A 32 15.96 0.90 30.22
C SER A 32 17.04 1.56 29.34
N ALA A 33 16.65 2.50 28.49
CA ALA A 33 17.56 3.25 27.63
C ALA A 33 16.94 4.59 27.19
N SER A 34 17.77 5.62 27.03
CA SER A 34 17.39 6.90 26.42
C SER A 34 17.26 6.82 24.90
N ASP A 35 18.00 5.92 24.26
CA ASP A 35 18.02 5.69 22.82
C ASP A 35 17.86 4.20 22.52
N VAL A 36 16.86 3.86 21.70
CA VAL A 36 16.53 2.49 21.32
C VAL A 36 16.39 2.41 19.80
N LYS A 37 16.89 1.37 19.14
CA LYS A 37 16.71 1.23 17.69
C LYS A 37 15.26 0.82 17.37
N ALA A 38 14.70 1.30 16.27
CA ALA A 38 13.35 0.92 15.85
C ALA A 38 13.19 -0.61 15.73
N GLY A 39 12.22 -1.19 16.47
CA GLY A 39 11.97 -2.63 16.53
C GLY A 39 12.56 -3.33 17.75
N ASP A 40 13.43 -2.67 18.51
CA ASP A 40 14.00 -3.21 19.74
C ASP A 40 13.01 -3.02 20.90
N SER A 41 13.23 -3.80 21.97
CA SER A 41 12.42 -3.76 23.19
C SER A 41 12.85 -2.61 24.10
N ILE A 42 11.89 -1.95 24.72
CA ILE A 42 12.10 -1.00 25.81
C ILE A 42 11.42 -1.52 27.08
N THR A 43 12.09 -1.35 28.22
CA THR A 43 11.58 -1.77 29.53
C THR A 43 11.41 -0.55 30.43
N ILE A 44 10.26 -0.49 31.10
CA ILE A 44 9.87 0.56 32.03
C ILE A 44 9.59 -0.13 33.36
N GLU A 45 10.34 0.26 34.39
CA GLU A 45 10.28 -0.33 35.72
C GLU A 45 10.04 0.77 36.76
N GLY A 46 9.33 0.44 37.82
CA GLY A 46 9.04 1.41 38.87
C GLY A 46 8.12 0.85 39.93
N SER A 47 7.55 1.75 40.71
CA SER A 47 6.52 1.41 41.69
C SER A 47 5.36 2.37 41.55
N ILE A 48 4.13 1.86 41.69
CA ILE A 48 2.89 2.63 41.82
C ILE A 48 2.29 2.41 43.21
N ALA A 49 1.28 3.18 43.58
CA ALA A 49 0.60 2.97 44.86
C ALA A 49 0.00 1.54 44.92
N PRO A 50 0.17 0.81 46.03
CA PRO A 50 -0.36 -0.55 46.19
C PRO A 50 -1.86 -0.63 45.88
N GLY A 51 -2.29 -1.73 45.24
CA GLY A 51 -3.68 -1.98 44.86
C GLY A 51 -4.17 -1.25 43.60
N GLN A 52 -3.40 -0.32 43.03
CA GLN A 52 -3.77 0.33 41.77
C GLN A 52 -3.49 -0.56 40.54
N ASP A 53 -4.28 -0.34 39.49
CA ASP A 53 -3.96 -0.87 38.16
C ASP A 53 -2.86 -0.01 37.51
N LEU A 54 -2.08 -0.65 36.63
CA LEU A 54 -0.99 -0.03 35.91
C LEU A 54 -1.50 0.54 34.58
N PHE A 55 -1.17 1.80 34.31
CA PHE A 55 -1.40 2.49 33.05
C PHE A 55 -0.12 3.19 32.61
N ILE A 56 0.45 2.79 31.49
CA ILE A 56 1.64 3.42 30.92
C ILE A 56 1.28 3.95 29.53
N ALA A 57 1.17 5.27 29.40
CA ALA A 57 0.97 5.94 28.13
C ALA A 57 2.33 6.25 27.50
N VAL A 58 2.59 5.64 26.35
CA VAL A 58 3.79 5.88 25.53
C VAL A 58 3.34 6.61 24.26
N ALA A 59 3.65 7.89 24.18
CA ALA A 59 3.15 8.77 23.12
C ALA A 59 4.30 9.44 22.37
N SER A 60 4.26 9.42 21.03
CA SER A 60 5.21 10.19 20.22
C SER A 60 5.04 11.68 20.47
N GLN A 61 6.15 12.42 20.56
CA GLN A 61 6.11 13.89 20.66
C GLN A 61 5.57 14.54 19.38
N GLN A 62 5.73 13.87 18.24
CA GLN A 62 5.11 14.30 17.00
C GLN A 62 3.60 14.09 17.06
N MET A 63 2.87 15.20 17.00
CA MET A 63 1.42 15.25 16.93
C MET A 63 0.97 15.44 15.49
N PHE A 64 -0.26 15.02 15.19
CA PHE A 64 -0.91 15.23 13.90
C PHE A 64 -2.36 15.64 14.11
N ALA A 65 -2.76 16.71 13.44
CA ALA A 65 -4.15 17.14 13.31
C ALA A 65 -4.60 17.03 11.84
N PRO A 66 -5.91 16.84 11.57
CA PRO A 66 -6.40 16.77 10.20
C PRO A 66 -6.01 17.96 9.30
N LYS A 67 -5.85 19.16 9.86
CA LYS A 67 -5.41 20.35 9.13
C LYS A 67 -3.95 20.30 8.65
N ASP A 68 -3.13 19.43 9.24
CA ASP A 68 -1.70 19.32 8.91
C ASP A 68 -1.46 18.49 7.63
N THR A 69 -2.52 18.09 6.91
CA THR A 69 -2.41 17.37 5.64
C THR A 69 -2.32 18.34 4.46
N ASP A 70 -1.34 18.12 3.59
CA ASP A 70 -1.22 18.83 2.32
C ASP A 70 -1.88 18.06 1.14
N GLY A 71 -2.44 16.88 1.42
CA GLY A 71 -3.02 16.01 0.40
C GLY A 71 -4.38 16.53 -0.10
N VAL A 72 -4.53 16.74 -1.41
CA VAL A 72 -5.78 17.23 -2.03
C VAL A 72 -6.96 16.30 -1.75
N HIS A 73 -6.72 14.99 -1.70
CA HIS A 73 -7.75 13.99 -1.40
C HIS A 73 -7.95 13.81 0.10
N GLU A 74 -6.86 13.84 0.86
CA GLU A 74 -6.82 13.70 2.32
C GLU A 74 -7.58 14.83 3.00
N THR A 75 -7.34 16.08 2.62
CA THR A 75 -8.03 17.26 3.16
C THR A 75 -9.55 17.08 3.08
N LYS A 76 -10.07 16.78 1.87
CA LYS A 76 -11.51 16.62 1.64
C LYS A 76 -12.09 15.42 2.40
N ARG A 77 -11.34 14.31 2.45
CA ARG A 77 -11.81 13.08 3.07
C ARG A 77 -11.78 13.15 4.59
N LEU A 78 -10.71 13.71 5.16
CA LEU A 78 -10.60 13.91 6.60
C LEU A 78 -11.66 14.88 7.10
N ALA A 79 -11.92 16.00 6.41
CA ALA A 79 -13.03 16.90 6.76
C ALA A 79 -14.40 16.20 6.76
N LYS A 80 -14.66 15.38 5.73
CA LYS A 80 -15.90 14.57 5.66
C LYS A 80 -15.99 13.54 6.79
N ASP A 81 -14.90 12.86 7.09
CA ASP A 81 -14.85 11.84 8.14
C ASP A 81 -14.91 12.48 9.54
N ALA A 82 -14.34 13.68 9.71
CA ALA A 82 -14.41 14.51 10.91
C ALA A 82 -15.85 14.83 11.29
N ALA A 83 -16.62 15.38 10.34
CA ALA A 83 -18.05 15.67 10.53
C ALA A 83 -18.86 14.41 10.85
N LYS A 84 -18.51 13.25 10.29
CA LYS A 84 -19.22 11.99 10.53
C LYS A 84 -18.85 11.32 11.85
N LYS A 85 -17.64 11.52 12.34
CA LYS A 85 -17.06 10.81 13.49
C LYS A 85 -16.93 11.67 14.73
N GLY A 86 -17.25 12.96 14.65
CA GLY A 86 -17.29 13.87 15.80
C GLY A 86 -15.89 14.25 16.27
N PHE A 87 -15.02 14.67 15.35
CA PHE A 87 -13.75 15.32 15.68
C PHE A 87 -13.55 16.56 14.81
N ASN A 88 -12.67 17.46 15.22
CA ASN A 88 -12.43 18.74 14.55
C ASN A 88 -11.10 18.74 13.77
N GLU A 89 -10.90 19.71 12.88
CA GLU A 89 -9.66 19.80 12.08
C GLU A 89 -8.43 20.15 12.93
N ASP A 90 -8.63 20.76 14.11
CA ASP A 90 -7.59 21.07 15.09
C ASP A 90 -7.31 19.92 16.07
N SER A 91 -8.10 18.85 16.03
CA SER A 91 -7.94 17.72 16.95
C SER A 91 -6.62 17.00 16.71
N SER A 92 -5.62 17.29 17.52
CA SER A 92 -4.29 16.71 17.40
C SER A 92 -4.13 15.45 18.26
N ILE A 93 -3.57 14.39 17.67
CA ILE A 93 -3.21 13.15 18.37
C ILE A 93 -1.75 12.79 18.11
N PRO A 94 -1.09 12.03 19.00
CA PRO A 94 0.24 11.51 18.73
C PRO A 94 0.24 10.64 17.48
N ALA A 95 1.24 10.78 16.61
CA ALA A 95 1.42 9.94 15.43
C ALA A 95 1.52 8.45 15.81
N LEU A 96 2.24 8.11 16.87
CA LEU A 96 2.27 6.78 17.48
C LEU A 96 1.90 6.87 18.96
N TYR A 97 1.05 5.95 19.42
CA TYR A 97 0.55 5.95 20.79
C TYR A 97 0.25 4.53 21.24
N TYR A 98 0.74 4.18 22.42
CA TYR A 98 0.55 2.88 23.06
C TYR A 98 0.12 3.09 24.52
N MET A 99 -0.85 2.30 24.96
CA MET A 99 -1.31 2.24 26.34
C MET A 99 -1.03 0.84 26.87
N LEU A 100 0.05 0.66 27.62
CA LEU A 100 0.34 -0.62 28.26
C LEU A 100 -0.40 -0.65 29.60
N THR A 101 -1.18 -1.69 29.84
CA THR A 101 -2.03 -1.73 31.03
C THR A 101 -2.31 -3.14 31.53
N SER A 102 -2.47 -3.25 32.85
CA SER A 102 -3.01 -4.45 33.50
C SER A 102 -4.55 -4.53 33.44
N ALA A 103 -5.24 -3.46 33.03
CA ALA A 103 -6.69 -3.35 33.01
C ALA A 103 -7.21 -2.82 31.65
N PRO A 104 -7.00 -3.57 30.54
CA PRO A 104 -7.34 -3.13 29.18
C PRO A 104 -8.84 -2.83 29.00
N ASP A 105 -9.71 -3.53 29.71
CA ASP A 105 -11.18 -3.34 29.63
C ASP A 105 -11.63 -1.94 30.05
N SER A 106 -10.77 -1.17 30.73
CA SER A 106 -11.01 0.24 31.05
C SER A 106 -11.13 1.14 29.81
N PHE A 107 -10.54 0.73 28.68
CA PHE A 107 -10.48 1.54 27.45
C PHE A 107 -11.36 1.02 26.33
N GLY A 108 -11.92 -0.19 26.46
CA GLY A 108 -12.60 -0.85 25.37
C GLY A 108 -12.97 -2.29 25.67
N LYS A 109 -13.27 -3.04 24.61
CA LYS A 109 -13.58 -4.48 24.72
C LYS A 109 -13.16 -5.24 23.47
N VAL A 110 -12.81 -6.51 23.65
CA VAL A 110 -12.61 -7.42 22.53
C VAL A 110 -13.96 -7.70 21.85
N THR A 111 -14.02 -7.54 20.53
CA THR A 111 -15.23 -7.79 19.72
C THR A 111 -14.82 -8.53 18.44
N GLN A 112 -15.78 -9.15 17.76
CA GLN A 112 -15.53 -9.77 16.45
C GLN A 112 -15.77 -8.76 15.30
N LYS A 113 -14.88 -8.77 14.31
CA LYS A 113 -15.01 -8.03 13.05
C LYS A 113 -15.06 -9.02 11.89
N LYS A 114 -16.04 -8.84 11.02
CA LYS A 114 -16.11 -9.54 9.73
C LYS A 114 -15.35 -8.73 8.68
N PHE A 115 -14.60 -9.42 7.82
CA PHE A 115 -13.83 -8.79 6.74
C PHE A 115 -13.77 -9.69 5.50
N GLY A 116 -13.33 -9.12 4.38
CA GLY A 116 -13.20 -9.79 3.09
C GLY A 116 -14.53 -9.96 2.33
N GLY A 117 -14.42 -9.98 1.00
CA GLY A 117 -15.55 -10.10 0.07
C GLY A 117 -16.00 -8.78 -0.57
N PRO A 118 -16.88 -8.87 -1.59
CA PRO A 118 -17.32 -7.71 -2.38
C PRO A 118 -18.11 -6.68 -1.56
N SER A 119 -18.10 -5.42 -1.99
CA SER A 119 -18.70 -4.31 -1.24
C SER A 119 -20.24 -4.44 -1.09
N PHE A 120 -20.92 -4.94 -2.11
CA PHE A 120 -22.37 -5.23 -2.10
C PHE A 120 -22.75 -6.41 -1.21
N PHE A 121 -21.87 -7.40 -1.04
CA PHE A 121 -22.12 -8.56 -0.17
C PHE A 121 -21.85 -8.24 1.30
N THR A 122 -20.87 -7.36 1.56
CA THR A 122 -20.37 -7.09 2.91
C THR A 122 -21.23 -6.12 3.73
N GLN A 123 -22.18 -5.42 3.10
CA GLN A 123 -23.23 -4.60 3.72
C GLN A 123 -22.72 -3.73 4.91
N GLY A 124 -21.66 -2.94 4.66
CA GLY A 124 -21.06 -2.06 5.66
C GLY A 124 -20.30 -2.77 6.79
N GLY A 125 -19.79 -3.98 6.55
CA GLY A 125 -19.07 -4.79 7.54
C GLY A 125 -19.95 -5.72 8.39
N LYS A 126 -21.27 -5.76 8.13
CA LYS A 126 -22.21 -6.69 8.80
C LYS A 126 -22.10 -8.12 8.24
N ARG A 127 -21.67 -8.24 6.99
CA ARG A 127 -21.40 -9.50 6.29
C ARG A 127 -19.95 -9.46 5.81
N GLY A 128 -19.24 -10.57 5.91
CA GLY A 128 -17.84 -10.70 5.50
C GLY A 128 -17.50 -12.17 5.49
N LEU A 129 -16.65 -12.55 4.55
CA LEU A 129 -16.28 -13.95 4.32
C LEU A 129 -15.49 -14.52 5.50
N TYR A 130 -14.73 -13.67 6.19
CA TYR A 130 -13.86 -14.02 7.30
C TYR A 130 -14.27 -13.30 8.59
N LYS A 131 -13.95 -13.90 9.74
CA LYS A 131 -14.16 -13.33 11.09
C LYS A 131 -12.83 -13.32 11.83
N THR A 132 -12.55 -12.24 12.57
CA THR A 132 -11.45 -12.20 13.54
C THR A 132 -11.82 -11.34 14.74
N THR A 133 -11.07 -11.47 15.84
CA THR A 133 -11.17 -10.60 17.03
C THR A 133 -10.44 -9.29 16.79
N TYR A 134 -10.95 -8.21 17.38
CA TYR A 134 -10.30 -6.90 17.42
C TYR A 134 -10.63 -6.19 18.72
N PHE A 135 -9.73 -5.30 19.15
CA PHE A 135 -9.98 -4.47 20.33
C PHE A 135 -10.73 -3.19 19.93
N LYS A 136 -11.98 -3.06 20.37
CA LYS A 136 -12.83 -1.91 20.09
C LYS A 136 -12.74 -0.90 21.23
N LEU A 137 -12.28 0.31 20.92
CA LEU A 137 -12.20 1.42 21.88
C LEU A 137 -13.59 1.92 22.27
N ALA A 138 -13.78 2.23 23.55
CA ALA A 138 -15.00 2.79 24.10
C ALA A 138 -15.17 4.26 23.66
N GLY A 139 -16.41 4.77 23.64
CA GLY A 139 -16.65 6.20 23.47
C GLY A 139 -16.09 7.00 24.64
N PHE A 140 -15.71 8.27 24.42
CA PHE A 140 -15.10 9.10 25.46
C PHE A 140 -15.97 9.20 26.72
N ASP A 141 -17.29 9.30 26.55
CA ASP A 141 -18.25 9.39 27.65
C ASP A 141 -18.35 8.10 28.48
N LYS A 142 -17.91 6.97 27.92
CA LYS A 142 -17.94 5.65 28.58
C LYS A 142 -16.64 5.32 29.31
N LEU A 143 -15.59 6.15 29.16
CA LEU A 143 -14.36 5.98 29.91
C LEU A 143 -14.56 6.44 31.35
N SER A 144 -14.02 5.68 32.31
CA SER A 144 -14.01 6.08 33.71
C SER A 144 -13.18 7.37 33.91
N PRO A 145 -13.43 8.15 34.98
CA PRO A 145 -12.61 9.33 35.28
C PRO A 145 -11.10 9.02 35.37
N GLN A 146 -10.75 7.86 35.95
CA GLN A 146 -9.38 7.37 36.01
C GLN A 146 -8.81 7.05 34.63
N ALA A 147 -9.57 6.38 33.76
CA ALA A 147 -9.12 6.09 32.40
C ALA A 147 -8.86 7.38 31.61
N LYS A 148 -9.66 8.44 31.82
CA LYS A 148 -9.47 9.75 31.19
C LYS A 148 -8.22 10.48 31.68
N SER A 149 -7.88 10.37 32.96
CA SER A 149 -6.70 11.07 33.52
C SER A 149 -5.36 10.47 33.07
N VAL A 150 -5.34 9.20 32.66
CA VAL A 150 -4.11 8.49 32.27
C VAL A 150 -3.84 8.49 30.76
N LEU A 151 -4.70 9.11 29.93
CA LEU A 151 -4.53 9.12 28.47
C LEU A 151 -3.32 9.95 27.98
N GLY A 152 -2.72 10.75 28.85
CA GLY A 152 -1.55 11.58 28.55
C GLY A 152 -1.90 12.77 27.65
N PRO A 153 -1.38 12.85 26.40
CA PRO A 153 -1.62 13.99 25.51
C PRO A 153 -3.05 14.09 24.96
N ILE A 154 -3.85 13.02 25.04
CA ILE A 154 -5.25 13.03 24.59
C ILE A 154 -6.14 13.42 25.76
N LYS A 155 -6.67 14.65 25.75
CA LYS A 155 -7.43 15.22 26.88
C LYS A 155 -8.90 15.47 26.58
N THR A 156 -9.24 15.66 25.31
CA THR A 156 -10.59 16.07 24.90
C THR A 156 -11.34 14.94 24.20
N ALA A 157 -12.67 15.04 24.17
CA ALA A 157 -13.53 14.10 23.45
C ALA A 157 -13.19 14.05 21.95
N ASP A 158 -12.93 15.21 21.34
CA ASP A 158 -12.59 15.30 19.91
C ASP A 158 -11.27 14.61 19.58
N GLN A 159 -10.23 14.80 20.40
CA GLN A 159 -8.96 14.08 20.25
C GLN A 159 -9.15 12.57 20.42
N TRP A 160 -9.97 12.12 21.38
CA TRP A 160 -10.27 10.70 21.54
C TRP A 160 -11.06 10.13 20.36
N ASN A 161 -12.03 10.86 19.82
CA ASN A 161 -12.78 10.45 18.64
C ASN A 161 -11.88 10.37 17.40
N PHE A 162 -10.96 11.33 17.23
CA PHE A 162 -9.96 11.28 16.16
C PHE A 162 -9.00 10.10 16.34
N TYR A 163 -8.55 9.84 17.57
CA TYR A 163 -7.73 8.69 17.89
C TYR A 163 -8.42 7.37 17.57
N ARG A 164 -9.70 7.23 17.95
CA ARG A 164 -10.53 6.07 17.61
C ARG A 164 -10.72 5.89 16.11
N TYR A 165 -10.91 7.00 15.39
CA TYR A 165 -10.95 6.96 13.94
C TYR A 165 -9.63 6.44 13.36
N ALA A 166 -8.49 6.96 13.84
CA ALA A 166 -7.16 6.51 13.45
C ALA A 166 -6.87 5.04 13.82
N HIS A 167 -7.52 4.53 14.86
CA HIS A 167 -7.43 3.15 15.34
C HIS A 167 -8.28 2.17 14.52
N GLU A 168 -9.53 2.51 14.23
CA GLU A 168 -10.52 1.59 13.66
C GLU A 168 -10.64 1.69 12.12
N SER A 169 -10.29 2.85 11.54
CA SER A 169 -10.45 3.13 10.10
C SER A 169 -9.18 2.80 9.32
N GLY A 170 -9.30 1.92 8.31
CA GLY A 170 -8.18 1.65 7.40
C GLY A 170 -7.67 2.90 6.65
N TYR A 171 -8.48 3.94 6.48
CA TYR A 171 -7.99 5.20 5.92
C TYR A 171 -7.17 5.99 6.94
N GLY A 172 -7.65 6.12 8.19
CA GLY A 172 -6.93 6.78 9.27
C GLY A 172 -5.58 6.11 9.55
N ILE A 173 -5.58 4.78 9.70
CA ILE A 173 -4.36 3.97 9.90
C ILE A 173 -3.31 4.24 8.81
N ASN A 174 -3.75 4.30 7.55
CA ASN A 174 -2.86 4.47 6.39
C ASN A 174 -2.42 5.92 6.13
N THR A 175 -3.06 6.89 6.78
CA THR A 175 -2.76 8.33 6.63
C THR A 175 -1.93 8.83 7.81
N ILE A 176 -2.13 8.29 9.00
CA ILE A 176 -1.39 8.66 10.22
C ILE A 176 -0.20 7.70 10.46
N VAL A 177 -0.06 6.66 9.64
CA VAL A 177 1.09 5.73 9.67
C VAL A 177 1.15 4.96 11.00
N LYS A 178 -0.01 4.50 11.48
CA LYS A 178 -0.11 3.71 12.72
C LYS A 178 0.48 2.32 12.54
N GLU A 179 1.02 1.74 13.62
CA GLU A 179 1.38 0.33 13.66
C GLU A 179 0.12 -0.53 13.44
N ARG A 180 0.17 -1.40 12.43
CA ARG A 180 -1.00 -2.14 11.95
C ARG A 180 -1.06 -3.51 12.63
N THR A 181 -2.21 -3.85 13.20
CA THR A 181 -2.49 -5.21 13.62
C THR A 181 -3.17 -5.95 12.47
N ASN A 182 -2.49 -6.96 11.93
CA ASN A 182 -2.94 -7.69 10.76
C ASN A 182 -3.28 -9.14 11.11
N VAL A 183 -4.34 -9.67 10.51
CA VAL A 183 -4.49 -11.11 10.33
C VAL A 183 -4.08 -11.40 8.90
N GLY A 184 -2.94 -12.08 8.75
CA GLY A 184 -2.24 -12.22 7.49
C GLY A 184 -1.91 -10.87 6.83
N LYS A 185 -2.45 -10.57 5.64
CA LYS A 185 -2.24 -9.29 4.92
C LYS A 185 -3.33 -8.23 5.13
N VAL A 186 -4.40 -8.53 5.88
CA VAL A 186 -5.52 -7.60 6.11
C VAL A 186 -5.33 -6.88 7.43
N THR A 187 -5.28 -5.54 7.36
CA THR A 187 -5.26 -4.69 8.55
C THR A 187 -6.63 -4.62 9.20
N ILE A 188 -6.69 -5.04 10.47
CA ILE A 188 -7.93 -5.10 11.24
C ILE A 188 -8.13 -3.77 11.99
N PHE A 189 -7.10 -3.30 12.68
CA PHE A 189 -7.06 -2.07 13.47
C PHE A 189 -5.60 -1.64 13.77
N ALA A 190 -5.40 -0.51 14.44
CA ALA A 190 -4.06 -0.06 14.87
C ALA A 190 -3.68 -0.66 16.23
N ARG A 191 -2.40 -1.00 16.41
CA ARG A 191 -1.89 -1.40 17.72
C ARG A 191 -1.91 -0.20 18.67
N SER A 192 -2.57 -0.32 19.82
CA SER A 192 -2.80 0.79 20.75
C SER A 192 -2.81 0.39 22.23
N VAL A 193 -3.89 -0.25 22.69
CA VAL A 193 -4.05 -0.73 24.06
C VAL A 193 -3.46 -2.14 24.13
N LEU A 194 -2.47 -2.30 24.99
CA LEU A 194 -1.65 -3.50 25.10
C LEU A 194 -1.74 -4.08 26.52
N ALA A 195 -2.09 -5.35 26.58
CA ALA A 195 -2.04 -6.14 27.80
C ALA A 195 -0.79 -7.03 27.80
N ASP A 196 -0.58 -7.76 28.89
CA ASP A 196 0.44 -8.80 28.93
C ASP A 196 0.10 -9.92 27.94
N HIS A 197 1.03 -10.24 27.02
CA HIS A 197 0.80 -11.27 26.01
C HIS A 197 0.69 -12.68 26.62
N GLY A 198 1.43 -12.96 27.70
CA GLY A 198 1.43 -14.27 28.35
C GLY A 198 0.06 -14.65 28.93
N THR A 199 -0.70 -13.66 29.39
CA THR A 199 -2.05 -13.85 29.95
C THR A 199 -3.16 -13.67 28.91
N SER A 200 -3.03 -12.69 28.01
CA SER A 200 -4.09 -12.36 27.05
C SER A 200 -4.12 -13.27 25.83
N ASN A 201 -2.96 -13.77 25.38
CA ASN A 201 -2.76 -14.55 24.15
C ASN A 201 -3.36 -13.90 22.88
N ASN A 202 -3.52 -12.57 22.87
CA ASN A 202 -4.01 -11.87 21.68
C ASN A 202 -2.86 -11.49 20.75
N TYR A 203 -3.09 -11.63 19.44
CA TYR A 203 -2.10 -11.32 18.40
C TYR A 203 -1.66 -9.83 18.34
N TRP A 204 -2.40 -8.89 18.96
CA TRP A 204 -1.97 -7.49 19.06
C TRP A 204 -1.10 -7.21 20.29
N ASP A 205 -1.09 -8.11 21.27
CA ASP A 205 -0.29 -8.00 22.49
C ASP A 205 1.14 -8.57 22.29
N GLU A 206 1.39 -9.28 21.18
CA GLU A 206 2.69 -9.89 20.83
C GLU A 206 3.89 -8.96 21.04
N GLY A 207 4.87 -9.42 21.83
CA GLY A 207 6.06 -8.62 22.16
C GLY A 207 5.82 -7.59 23.27
N THR A 208 4.71 -7.68 24.00
CA THR A 208 4.43 -6.94 25.25
C THR A 208 4.41 -7.91 26.43
N ALA A 209 5.14 -7.58 27.49
CA ALA A 209 5.13 -8.31 28.76
C ALA A 209 4.90 -7.32 29.90
N ILE A 210 3.93 -7.59 30.77
CA ILE A 210 3.59 -6.71 31.90
C ILE A 210 3.52 -7.55 33.17
N ALA A 211 4.43 -7.29 34.09
CA ALA A 211 4.42 -7.84 35.43
C ALA A 211 4.08 -6.71 36.42
N LEU A 212 3.02 -6.89 37.20
CA LEU A 212 2.61 -5.98 38.27
C LEU A 212 2.35 -6.80 39.54
N ASP A 213 3.10 -6.51 40.60
CA ASP A 213 2.76 -7.00 41.93
C ASP A 213 1.80 -6.01 42.60
N LYS A 214 0.51 -6.36 42.63
CA LYS A 214 -0.53 -5.50 43.23
C LYS A 214 -0.34 -5.25 44.74
N LYS A 215 0.39 -6.12 45.45
CA LYS A 215 0.63 -5.96 46.90
C LYS A 215 1.71 -4.93 47.19
N THR A 216 2.79 -4.95 46.41
CA THR A 216 3.94 -4.04 46.62
C THR A 216 3.88 -2.81 45.72
N GLY A 217 3.07 -2.83 44.66
CA GLY A 217 3.01 -1.79 43.64
C GLY A 217 4.17 -1.82 42.65
N LYS A 218 5.13 -2.76 42.79
CA LYS A 218 6.27 -2.88 41.88
C LYS A 218 5.81 -3.41 40.53
N PHE A 219 6.30 -2.79 39.45
CA PHE A 219 5.98 -3.23 38.10
C PHE A 219 7.20 -3.25 37.19
N LYS A 220 7.09 -4.08 36.15
CA LYS A 220 8.00 -4.19 35.02
C LYS A 220 7.18 -4.38 33.76
N ALA A 221 7.24 -3.41 32.87
CA ALA A 221 6.57 -3.45 31.57
C ALA A 221 7.61 -3.38 30.46
N THR A 222 7.63 -4.38 29.59
CA THR A 222 8.52 -4.43 28.42
C THR A 222 7.66 -4.49 27.17
N PHE A 223 7.96 -3.65 26.17
CA PHE A 223 7.33 -3.80 24.85
C PHE A 223 8.30 -3.55 23.71
N LYS A 224 8.05 -4.17 22.56
CA LYS A 224 8.79 -3.93 21.33
C LYS A 224 8.28 -2.66 20.65
N THR A 225 9.19 -1.72 20.40
CA THR A 225 8.88 -0.52 19.62
C THR A 225 8.51 -0.89 18.18
N PHE A 226 7.73 -0.05 17.50
CA PHE A 226 7.36 -0.34 16.12
C PHE A 226 8.59 -0.34 15.20
N ARG A 227 8.81 -1.46 14.50
CA ARG A 227 9.95 -1.66 13.60
C ARG A 227 10.09 -0.57 12.53
N HIS A 228 8.98 0.07 12.14
CA HIS A 228 8.92 1.13 11.14
C HIS A 228 8.59 2.51 11.72
N THR A 229 8.94 2.73 12.99
CA THR A 229 8.99 4.08 13.56
C THR A 229 9.97 4.95 12.77
N PRO A 230 9.59 6.17 12.35
CA PRO A 230 10.52 7.08 11.67
C PRO A 230 11.80 7.31 12.48
N PRO A 231 12.97 7.48 11.81
CA PRO A 231 14.22 7.80 12.50
C PRO A 231 14.06 9.02 13.41
N ASP A 232 14.71 8.98 14.57
CA ASP A 232 14.82 10.09 15.52
C ASP A 232 13.46 10.55 16.07
N THR A 233 12.52 9.59 16.21
CA THR A 233 11.21 9.85 16.83
C THR A 233 11.32 9.77 18.34
N LYS A 234 11.01 10.87 19.02
CA LYS A 234 10.96 10.96 20.49
C LYS A 234 9.60 10.54 21.04
N PHE A 235 9.61 9.83 22.16
CA PHE A 235 8.43 9.39 22.90
C PHE A 235 8.47 9.89 24.33
N ASN A 236 7.31 10.36 24.81
CA ASN A 236 7.09 10.63 26.22
C ASN A 236 6.43 9.41 26.87
N VAL A 237 6.88 9.07 28.07
CA VAL A 237 6.35 7.98 28.89
C VAL A 237 5.67 8.60 30.10
N LEU A 238 4.40 8.28 30.29
CA LEU A 238 3.64 8.64 31.47
C LEU A 238 3.16 7.38 32.18
N VAL A 239 3.36 7.30 33.49
CA VAL A 239 2.90 6.20 34.34
C VAL A 239 1.80 6.72 35.26
N ASN A 240 0.61 6.14 35.18
CA ASN A 240 -0.59 6.55 35.90
C ASN A 240 -0.91 8.05 35.80
N GLY A 241 -0.54 8.68 34.66
CA GLY A 241 -0.76 10.11 34.38
C GLY A 241 0.41 11.03 34.75
N GLU A 242 1.42 10.53 35.45
CA GLU A 242 2.62 11.28 35.82
C GLU A 242 3.75 11.06 34.81
N SER A 243 4.55 12.09 34.53
CA SER A 243 5.65 12.00 33.58
C SER A 243 6.80 11.17 34.14
N ALA A 244 7.14 10.05 33.49
CA ALA A 244 8.21 9.15 33.88
C ALA A 244 9.51 9.35 33.07
N GLY A 245 9.46 10.16 32.00
CA GLY A 245 10.62 10.49 31.18
C GLY A 245 10.33 10.40 29.69
N SER A 246 11.39 10.41 28.88
CA SER A 246 11.32 10.29 27.43
C SER A 246 12.45 9.44 26.89
N TYR A 247 12.21 8.78 25.76
CA TYR A 247 13.23 8.06 25.01
C TYR A 247 13.13 8.37 23.51
N ASN A 248 14.22 8.16 22.80
CA ASN A 248 14.33 8.37 21.36
C ASN A 248 14.43 7.02 20.62
N VAL A 249 13.77 6.94 19.47
CA VAL A 249 13.82 5.78 18.59
C VAL A 249 14.76 6.08 17.42
N ALA A 250 15.95 5.50 17.46
CA ALA A 250 17.00 5.69 16.48
C ALA A 250 16.80 4.84 15.21
N LYS A 251 17.50 5.26 14.14
CA LYS A 251 17.50 4.60 12.84
C LYS A 251 17.93 3.13 12.93
N ASN A 252 17.17 2.23 12.28
CA ASN A 252 17.49 0.80 12.18
C ASN A 252 17.45 0.29 10.73
N GLY A 253 18.46 0.66 9.93
CA GLY A 253 18.62 0.27 8.53
C GLY A 253 18.25 1.36 7.53
N PHE A 254 17.94 0.98 6.29
CA PHE A 254 17.60 1.92 5.22
C PHE A 254 16.16 2.41 5.33
N TRP A 255 15.96 3.72 5.42
CA TRP A 255 14.65 4.36 5.60
C TRP A 255 14.13 4.91 4.27
N LEU A 256 12.91 4.53 3.88
CA LEU A 256 12.17 5.13 2.79
C LEU A 256 11.39 6.32 3.33
N GLY A 257 11.84 7.53 3.00
CA GLY A 257 11.31 8.79 3.53
C GLY A 257 9.82 8.97 3.29
N LEU A 258 9.38 8.90 2.03
CA LEU A 258 7.96 9.00 1.69
C LEU A 258 7.25 7.66 1.85
N GLY A 259 8.00 6.55 1.74
CA GLY A 259 7.46 5.20 1.92
C GLY A 259 7.18 4.80 3.38
N GLY A 260 7.56 5.66 4.35
CA GLY A 260 7.29 5.56 5.79
C GLY A 260 7.67 4.22 6.41
N ARG A 261 8.79 3.64 5.96
CA ARG A 261 9.26 2.35 6.49
C ARG A 261 10.74 2.10 6.26
N TYR A 262 11.27 1.17 7.05
CA TYR A 262 12.55 0.55 6.74
C TYR A 262 12.40 -0.58 5.72
N MET A 263 13.19 -0.52 4.66
CA MET A 263 13.24 -1.56 3.62
C MET A 263 14.57 -1.48 2.90
N ASN A 264 15.20 -2.63 2.67
CA ASN A 264 16.37 -2.69 1.80
C ASN A 264 15.92 -2.51 0.33
N PRO A 265 16.44 -1.51 -0.41
CA PRO A 265 16.11 -1.27 -1.81
C PRO A 265 16.27 -2.49 -2.74
N ILE A 266 17.16 -3.43 -2.41
CA ILE A 266 17.40 -4.64 -3.21
C ILE A 266 16.11 -5.47 -3.38
N TRP A 267 15.28 -5.58 -2.34
CA TRP A 267 14.01 -6.30 -2.44
C TRP A 267 13.04 -5.64 -3.43
N ILE A 268 13.06 -4.30 -3.50
CA ILE A 268 12.26 -3.54 -4.47
C ILE A 268 12.79 -3.78 -5.89
N ILE A 269 14.12 -3.78 -6.08
CA ILE A 269 14.75 -4.05 -7.37
C ILE A 269 14.39 -5.46 -7.85
N ILE A 270 14.56 -6.49 -7.02
CA ILE A 270 14.23 -7.88 -7.35
C ILE A 270 12.75 -8.00 -7.73
N GLY A 271 11.86 -7.40 -6.95
CA GLY A 271 10.43 -7.36 -7.26
C GLY A 271 10.15 -6.69 -8.61
N ALA A 272 10.75 -5.54 -8.86
CA ALA A 272 10.61 -4.81 -10.12
C ALA A 272 11.19 -5.57 -11.32
N ILE A 273 12.26 -6.36 -11.15
CA ILE A 273 12.77 -7.27 -12.18
C ILE A 273 11.74 -8.33 -12.51
N PHE A 274 11.17 -8.99 -11.50
CA PHE A 274 10.18 -10.04 -11.72
C PHE A 274 8.92 -9.49 -12.39
N VAL A 275 8.35 -8.42 -11.83
CA VAL A 275 7.14 -7.78 -12.37
C VAL A 275 7.42 -7.17 -13.75
N GLY A 276 8.57 -6.54 -13.96
CA GLY A 276 8.97 -5.97 -15.26
C GLY A 276 9.18 -7.04 -16.33
N THR A 277 9.76 -8.20 -15.97
CA THR A 277 9.90 -9.36 -16.87
C THR A 277 8.54 -9.85 -17.32
N TYR A 278 7.64 -10.06 -16.36
CA TYR A 278 6.26 -10.46 -16.63
C TYR A 278 5.54 -9.42 -17.51
N PHE A 279 5.64 -8.14 -17.15
CA PHE A 279 4.95 -7.05 -17.81
C PHE A 279 5.42 -6.88 -19.26
N SER A 280 6.73 -6.93 -19.52
CA SER A 280 7.25 -6.84 -20.89
C SER A 280 6.92 -8.06 -21.75
N MET A 281 6.78 -9.24 -21.15
CA MET A 281 6.40 -10.46 -21.87
C MET A 281 4.93 -10.49 -22.28
N ILE A 282 4.04 -10.03 -21.39
CA ILE A 282 2.58 -10.12 -21.55
C ILE A 282 1.95 -8.81 -22.02
N GLY A 283 2.61 -7.67 -21.80
CA GLY A 283 2.14 -6.33 -22.17
C GLY A 283 1.03 -5.77 -21.27
N ALA A 284 0.66 -6.47 -20.20
CA ALA A 284 -0.51 -6.14 -19.37
C ALA A 284 -0.18 -6.14 -17.87
N ALA A 285 -0.96 -5.36 -17.11
CA ALA A 285 -1.02 -5.38 -15.64
C ALA A 285 0.25 -4.98 -14.85
N GLY A 286 1.30 -4.44 -15.48
CA GLY A 286 2.56 -4.10 -14.79
C GLY A 286 2.38 -3.21 -13.55
N GLY A 287 1.66 -2.09 -13.67
CA GLY A 287 1.43 -1.16 -12.56
C GLY A 287 0.61 -1.78 -11.41
N MET A 288 -0.36 -2.65 -11.73
CA MET A 288 -1.15 -3.36 -10.70
C MET A 288 -0.34 -4.41 -9.97
N LEU A 289 0.45 -5.18 -10.71
CA LEU A 289 1.30 -6.22 -10.14
C LEU A 289 2.40 -5.58 -9.28
N MET A 290 2.94 -4.42 -9.70
CA MET A 290 3.87 -3.67 -8.88
C MET A 290 3.19 -3.13 -7.61
N ALA A 291 1.98 -2.58 -7.72
CA ALA A 291 1.21 -2.17 -6.55
C ALA A 291 0.91 -3.35 -5.61
N ALA A 292 0.61 -4.53 -6.16
CA ALA A 292 0.40 -5.74 -5.37
C ALA A 292 1.70 -6.17 -4.66
N PHE A 293 2.81 -6.20 -5.37
CA PHE A 293 4.14 -6.47 -4.80
C PHE A 293 4.47 -5.47 -3.67
N GLN A 294 4.27 -4.18 -3.92
CA GLN A 294 4.50 -3.14 -2.93
C GLN A 294 3.59 -3.24 -1.72
N VAL A 295 2.35 -3.72 -1.86
CA VAL A 295 1.45 -3.90 -0.71
C VAL A 295 1.80 -5.17 0.06
N MET A 296 2.13 -6.26 -0.63
CA MET A 296 2.33 -7.59 -0.02
C MET A 296 3.70 -7.77 0.62
N ILE A 297 4.75 -7.25 -0.04
CA ILE A 297 6.15 -7.45 0.35
C ILE A 297 6.72 -6.14 0.89
N VAL A 298 6.62 -5.05 0.11
CA VAL A 298 7.18 -3.77 0.56
C VAL A 298 6.33 -3.14 1.65
N GLN A 299 5.03 -3.40 1.74
CA GLN A 299 4.10 -2.86 2.75
C GLN A 299 4.24 -1.34 3.02
N THR A 300 4.46 -0.53 1.98
CA THR A 300 4.64 0.93 2.09
C THR A 300 3.52 1.60 2.91
N ALA A 301 3.88 2.49 3.82
CA ALA A 301 2.98 3.28 4.64
C ALA A 301 3.37 4.75 4.40
N GLY A 302 2.50 5.60 3.85
CA GLY A 302 2.89 6.93 3.36
C GLY A 302 3.50 7.83 4.43
N VAL A 303 3.80 9.08 4.10
CA VAL A 303 4.17 10.06 5.14
C VAL A 303 2.98 10.39 6.03
N LEU A 304 3.28 10.88 7.23
CA LEU A 304 2.26 11.44 8.13
C LEU A 304 1.42 12.48 7.38
N GLY A 305 0.11 12.26 7.36
CA GLY A 305 -0.85 13.13 6.67
C GLY A 305 -1.13 12.78 5.22
N ILE A 306 -0.35 11.92 4.56
CA ILE A 306 -0.63 11.46 3.19
C ILE A 306 -0.92 9.97 3.16
N ASN A 307 -2.06 9.59 2.57
CA ASN A 307 -2.42 8.19 2.50
C ASN A 307 -1.39 7.38 1.71
N ALA A 308 -0.97 6.24 2.27
CA ALA A 308 -0.02 5.32 1.63
C ALA A 308 -0.32 5.09 0.14
N ALA A 309 -1.58 4.84 -0.22
CA ALA A 309 -1.96 4.56 -1.61
C ALA A 309 -1.56 5.68 -2.60
N ASN A 310 -1.57 6.93 -2.16
CA ASN A 310 -1.21 8.08 -2.98
C ASN A 310 0.32 8.25 -3.12
N VAL A 311 1.11 7.68 -2.20
CA VAL A 311 2.58 7.58 -2.34
C VAL A 311 2.99 6.42 -3.24
N LEU A 312 2.29 5.28 -3.20
CA LEU A 312 2.64 4.10 -4.02
C LEU A 312 2.39 4.34 -5.52
N ARG A 313 1.27 4.98 -5.86
CA ARG A 313 0.81 5.09 -7.26
C ARG A 313 1.81 5.80 -8.19
N PRO A 314 2.39 6.96 -7.83
CA PRO A 314 3.38 7.63 -8.66
C PRO A 314 4.63 6.78 -8.90
N SER A 315 5.15 6.13 -7.84
CA SER A 315 6.33 5.26 -7.95
C SER A 315 6.09 4.04 -8.83
N ASN A 316 4.88 3.47 -8.84
CA ASN A 316 4.54 2.35 -9.71
C ASN A 316 4.52 2.72 -11.21
N MET A 317 4.30 4.00 -11.55
CA MET A 317 4.36 4.46 -12.95
C MET A 317 5.77 4.33 -13.53
N ALA A 318 6.81 4.35 -12.68
CA ALA A 318 8.17 4.11 -13.12
C ALA A 318 8.33 2.72 -13.75
N LEU A 319 7.70 1.68 -13.19
CA LEU A 319 7.79 0.34 -13.76
C LEU A 319 7.18 0.31 -15.17
N THR A 320 5.97 0.87 -15.29
CA THR A 320 5.21 0.84 -16.54
C THR A 320 5.77 1.77 -17.61
N LEU A 321 6.69 2.66 -17.25
CA LEU A 321 7.45 3.50 -18.18
C LEU A 321 8.79 2.87 -18.57
N PHE A 322 9.59 2.42 -17.60
CA PHE A 322 10.96 1.98 -17.86
C PHE A 322 11.10 0.52 -18.26
N SER A 323 10.13 -0.33 -17.92
CA SER A 323 10.11 -1.72 -18.43
C SER A 323 9.89 -1.80 -19.95
N PRO A 324 8.95 -1.03 -20.56
CA PRO A 324 8.88 -0.86 -22.00
C PRO A 324 10.20 -0.38 -22.62
N LEU A 325 10.89 0.58 -21.99
CA LEU A 325 12.18 1.06 -22.49
C LEU A 325 13.25 -0.04 -22.49
N GLY A 326 13.28 -0.88 -21.47
CA GLY A 326 14.19 -2.04 -21.41
C GLY A 326 13.90 -3.10 -22.48
N SER A 327 12.63 -3.29 -22.86
CA SER A 327 12.24 -4.21 -23.94
C SER A 327 12.31 -3.58 -25.34
N PHE A 328 12.34 -2.25 -25.42
CA PHE A 328 12.26 -1.48 -26.66
C PHE A 328 13.31 -1.88 -27.69
N TYR A 329 14.58 -1.91 -27.30
CA TYR A 329 15.67 -2.24 -28.24
C TYR A 329 15.45 -3.59 -28.92
N ARG A 330 14.99 -4.59 -28.17
CA ARG A 330 14.75 -5.92 -28.73
C ARG A 330 13.54 -5.93 -29.66
N TYR A 331 12.39 -5.44 -29.19
CA TYR A 331 11.16 -5.50 -29.99
C TYR A 331 11.18 -4.57 -31.20
N ALA A 332 11.69 -3.35 -31.04
CA ALA A 332 11.66 -2.33 -32.08
C ALA A 332 12.85 -2.44 -33.04
N VAL A 333 14.07 -2.61 -32.53
CA VAL A 333 15.30 -2.53 -33.34
C VAL A 333 15.78 -3.91 -33.77
N LYS A 334 15.96 -4.84 -32.83
CA LYS A 334 16.54 -6.17 -33.13
C LYS A 334 15.58 -7.07 -33.91
N GLU A 335 14.31 -7.13 -33.49
CA GLU A 335 13.34 -8.07 -34.05
C GLU A 335 12.29 -7.38 -34.94
N ARG A 336 12.25 -6.04 -34.94
CA ARG A 336 11.37 -5.21 -35.79
C ARG A 336 9.90 -5.66 -35.75
N ARG A 337 9.38 -5.91 -34.53
CA ARG A 337 8.02 -6.42 -34.25
C ARG A 337 7.01 -5.33 -33.88
N VAL A 338 7.36 -4.07 -34.07
CA VAL A 338 6.53 -2.92 -33.70
C VAL A 338 5.78 -2.40 -34.93
N ALA A 339 4.44 -2.44 -34.88
CA ALA A 339 3.61 -1.75 -35.85
C ALA A 339 3.50 -0.26 -35.48
N TRP A 340 4.46 0.54 -35.95
CA TRP A 340 4.61 1.95 -35.56
C TRP A 340 3.36 2.82 -35.74
N PRO A 341 2.64 2.80 -36.89
CA PRO A 341 1.47 3.65 -37.07
C PRO A 341 0.39 3.38 -36.02
N VAL A 342 0.17 2.10 -35.70
CA VAL A 342 -0.79 1.66 -34.68
C VAL A 342 -0.30 2.06 -33.29
N GLY A 343 0.96 1.77 -32.96
CA GLY A 343 1.53 2.08 -31.65
C GLY A 343 1.51 3.58 -31.32
N ILE A 344 1.86 4.43 -32.30
CA ILE A 344 1.83 5.89 -32.14
C ILE A 344 0.40 6.39 -32.03
N SER A 345 -0.49 6.01 -32.96
CA SER A 345 -1.90 6.43 -32.92
C SER A 345 -2.55 6.04 -31.60
N PHE A 346 -2.32 4.80 -31.15
CA PHE A 346 -2.86 4.30 -29.90
C PHE A 346 -2.28 5.04 -28.68
N GLY A 347 -0.97 5.27 -28.66
CA GLY A 347 -0.28 6.01 -27.61
C GLY A 347 -0.75 7.47 -27.50
N VAL A 348 -0.91 8.17 -28.63
CA VAL A 348 -1.44 9.54 -28.67
C VAL A 348 -2.88 9.57 -28.16
N GLY A 349 -3.72 8.65 -28.61
CA GLY A 349 -5.09 8.50 -28.10
C GLY A 349 -5.12 8.37 -26.58
N ILE A 350 -4.32 7.45 -26.03
CA ILE A 350 -4.19 7.23 -24.58
C ILE A 350 -3.68 8.46 -23.85
N PHE A 351 -2.70 9.16 -24.39
CA PHE A 351 -2.15 10.37 -23.81
C PHE A 351 -3.22 11.47 -23.71
N LEU A 352 -3.96 11.72 -24.80
CA LEU A 352 -5.06 12.69 -24.84
C LEU A 352 -6.21 12.30 -23.91
N GLY A 353 -6.63 11.04 -23.95
CA GLY A 353 -7.69 10.51 -23.09
C GLY A 353 -7.32 10.58 -21.61
N SER A 354 -6.08 10.26 -21.26
CA SER A 354 -5.62 10.31 -19.87
C SER A 354 -5.45 11.75 -19.39
N ILE A 355 -4.66 12.60 -20.03
CA ILE A 355 -4.37 13.95 -19.51
C ILE A 355 -5.56 14.89 -19.64
N TRP A 356 -6.19 14.93 -20.82
CA TRP A 356 -7.13 16.00 -21.15
C TRP A 356 -8.55 15.65 -20.72
N LEU A 357 -9.08 14.51 -21.18
CA LEU A 357 -10.46 14.11 -20.91
C LEU A 357 -10.65 13.43 -19.55
N GLY A 358 -9.62 12.71 -19.08
CA GLY A 358 -9.66 12.00 -17.81
C GLY A 358 -9.86 12.91 -16.59
N LYS A 359 -9.40 14.17 -16.64
CA LYS A 359 -9.62 15.16 -15.57
C LYS A 359 -11.13 15.41 -15.34
N TYR A 360 -11.88 15.52 -16.43
CA TYR A 360 -13.31 15.80 -16.37
C TYR A 360 -14.12 14.55 -16.05
N ALA A 361 -13.78 13.41 -16.65
CA ALA A 361 -14.50 12.15 -16.42
C ALA A 361 -14.51 11.73 -14.94
N VAL A 362 -13.39 11.93 -14.22
CA VAL A 362 -13.26 11.62 -12.79
C VAL A 362 -14.22 12.41 -11.90
N GLN A 363 -14.64 13.61 -12.33
CA GLN A 363 -15.56 14.45 -11.55
C GLN A 363 -17.01 13.95 -11.62
N TYR A 364 -17.39 13.30 -12.72
CA TYR A 364 -18.76 12.82 -12.95
C TYR A 364 -18.94 11.32 -12.68
N LEU A 365 -17.85 10.57 -12.51
CA LEU A 365 -17.91 9.12 -12.26
C LEU A 365 -18.05 8.80 -10.76
N PRO A 366 -19.14 8.14 -10.31
CA PRO A 366 -19.27 7.66 -8.95
C PRO A 366 -18.26 6.52 -8.69
N MET A 367 -17.14 6.86 -8.03
CA MET A 367 -15.97 6.00 -7.81
C MET A 367 -16.23 4.66 -7.09
N GLY A 368 -17.37 4.53 -6.38
CA GLY A 368 -17.77 3.29 -5.72
C GLY A 368 -18.20 2.21 -6.73
N THR A 369 -19.17 2.54 -7.57
CA THR A 369 -19.74 1.64 -8.59
C THR A 369 -18.75 1.35 -9.72
N TYR A 370 -17.89 2.32 -10.04
CA TYR A 370 -16.97 2.23 -11.16
C TYR A 370 -15.91 1.12 -11.04
N LYS A 371 -15.44 0.83 -9.82
CA LYS A 371 -14.48 -0.27 -9.57
C LYS A 371 -15.06 -1.64 -9.90
N GLU A 372 -16.35 -1.82 -9.65
CA GLU A 372 -17.05 -3.09 -9.86
C GLU A 372 -17.28 -3.33 -11.37
N TRP A 373 -17.67 -2.28 -12.11
CA TRP A 373 -17.79 -2.34 -13.57
C TRP A 373 -16.47 -2.64 -14.27
N LEU A 374 -15.36 -2.05 -13.82
CA LEU A 374 -14.05 -2.38 -14.38
C LEU A 374 -13.70 -3.84 -14.12
N GLY A 375 -13.93 -4.36 -12.92
CA GLY A 375 -13.64 -5.75 -12.63
C GLY A 375 -14.48 -6.70 -13.50
N LEU A 376 -15.74 -6.36 -13.77
CA LEU A 376 -16.57 -7.11 -14.72
C LEU A 376 -16.00 -7.05 -16.15
N LEU A 377 -15.58 -5.86 -16.63
CA LEU A 377 -14.91 -5.71 -17.92
C LEU A 377 -13.64 -6.58 -18.02
N VAL A 378 -12.83 -6.61 -16.96
CA VAL A 378 -11.59 -7.41 -16.89
C VAL A 378 -11.90 -8.91 -16.99
N VAL A 379 -12.95 -9.40 -16.31
CA VAL A 379 -13.39 -10.80 -16.43
C VAL A 379 -13.88 -11.10 -17.82
N LEU A 380 -14.70 -10.23 -18.41
CA LEU A 380 -15.17 -10.40 -19.78
C LEU A 380 -13.99 -10.49 -20.75
N MET A 381 -12.96 -9.64 -20.60
CA MET A 381 -11.73 -9.73 -21.39
C MET A 381 -10.94 -11.01 -21.13
N GLY A 382 -10.89 -11.50 -19.89
CA GLY A 382 -10.27 -12.78 -19.54
C GLY A 382 -10.96 -13.97 -20.20
N ILE A 383 -12.29 -14.03 -20.11
CA ILE A 383 -13.12 -15.04 -20.78
C ILE A 383 -12.95 -14.95 -22.30
N GLN A 384 -13.01 -13.74 -22.87
CA GLN A 384 -12.83 -13.51 -24.30
C GLN A 384 -11.46 -13.98 -24.78
N THR A 385 -10.39 -13.70 -24.03
CA THR A 385 -9.02 -14.16 -24.33
C THR A 385 -8.94 -15.69 -24.38
N LEU A 386 -9.65 -16.38 -23.48
CA LEU A 386 -9.76 -17.85 -23.51
C LEU A 386 -10.61 -18.34 -24.68
N TYR A 387 -11.71 -17.65 -25.00
CA TYR A 387 -12.57 -17.98 -26.14
C TYR A 387 -11.83 -17.88 -27.48
N GLU A 388 -10.86 -16.97 -27.61
CA GLU A 388 -9.99 -16.88 -28.78
C GLU A 388 -9.11 -18.10 -29.00
N LEU A 389 -8.84 -18.88 -27.95
CA LEU A 389 -8.10 -20.14 -28.04
C LEU A 389 -8.99 -21.32 -28.47
N SER A 390 -10.30 -21.12 -28.57
CA SER A 390 -11.23 -22.18 -28.98
C SER A 390 -10.98 -22.58 -30.45
N PRO A 391 -11.16 -23.87 -30.80
CA PRO A 391 -10.97 -24.34 -32.16
C PRO A 391 -11.79 -23.55 -33.19
N LYS A 392 -13.05 -23.23 -32.85
CA LYS A 392 -13.96 -22.45 -33.68
C LYS A 392 -13.40 -21.07 -34.04
N MET A 393 -12.80 -20.38 -33.07
CA MET A 393 -12.24 -19.04 -33.32
C MET A 393 -10.91 -19.11 -34.05
N MET A 394 -10.07 -20.09 -33.73
CA MET A 394 -8.80 -20.33 -34.43
C MET A 394 -9.00 -20.68 -35.90
N GLU A 395 -10.08 -21.38 -36.26
CA GLU A 395 -10.43 -21.66 -37.65
C GLU A 395 -10.88 -20.41 -38.41
N LYS A 396 -11.59 -19.49 -37.74
CA LYS A 396 -11.93 -18.18 -38.31
C LYS A 396 -10.68 -17.31 -38.50
N ARG A 397 -9.70 -17.39 -37.61
CA ARG A 397 -8.46 -16.61 -37.64
C ARG A 397 -7.33 -17.36 -38.37
N LYS A 398 -7.52 -17.64 -39.66
CA LYS A 398 -6.59 -18.41 -40.51
C LYS A 398 -5.15 -17.91 -40.43
N ASN A 399 -4.94 -16.59 -40.49
CA ASN A 399 -3.62 -15.95 -40.48
C ASN A 399 -2.88 -16.20 -39.15
N ILE A 400 -3.59 -16.14 -38.01
CA ILE A 400 -3.01 -16.47 -36.70
C ILE A 400 -2.70 -17.96 -36.61
N LYS A 401 -3.62 -18.83 -37.06
CA LYS A 401 -3.42 -20.29 -37.06
C LYS A 401 -2.18 -20.69 -37.89
N ALA A 402 -2.02 -20.09 -39.06
CA ALA A 402 -0.88 -20.31 -39.94
C ALA A 402 0.43 -19.79 -39.32
N MET A 403 0.42 -18.59 -38.74
CA MET A 403 1.58 -18.04 -38.03
C MET A 403 2.00 -18.92 -36.85
N VAL A 404 1.05 -19.37 -36.02
CA VAL A 404 1.33 -20.24 -34.87
C VAL A 404 1.96 -21.56 -35.32
N LYS A 405 1.49 -22.13 -36.44
CA LYS A 405 2.11 -23.33 -37.01
C LYS A 405 3.57 -23.07 -37.41
N LYS A 406 3.82 -22.02 -38.21
CA LYS A 406 5.17 -21.64 -38.65
C LYS A 406 6.12 -21.36 -37.47
N PHE A 407 5.62 -20.70 -36.43
CA PHE A 407 6.38 -20.46 -35.20
C PHE A 407 6.74 -21.77 -34.48
N ASN A 408 5.77 -22.67 -34.29
CA ASN A 408 6.02 -23.95 -33.62
C ASN A 408 7.00 -24.83 -34.41
N ASP A 409 6.91 -24.83 -35.74
CA ASP A 409 7.83 -25.55 -36.61
C ASP A 409 9.26 -24.99 -36.48
N ALA A 410 9.41 -23.66 -36.42
CA ALA A 410 10.69 -23.02 -36.17
C ALA A 410 11.26 -23.32 -34.76
N VAL A 411 10.40 -23.40 -33.74
CA VAL A 411 10.79 -23.82 -32.38
C VAL A 411 11.28 -25.26 -32.37
N ALA A 412 10.59 -26.17 -33.06
CA ALA A 412 10.98 -27.57 -33.15
C ALA A 412 12.34 -27.71 -33.85
N LYS A 413 12.55 -26.98 -34.96
CA LYS A 413 13.82 -26.95 -35.69
C LYS A 413 14.96 -26.42 -34.81
N ALA A 414 14.78 -25.28 -34.16
CA ALA A 414 15.79 -24.70 -33.29
C ALA A 414 16.15 -25.62 -32.11
N ARG A 415 15.16 -26.33 -31.56
CA ARG A 415 15.39 -27.33 -30.50
C ARG A 415 16.21 -28.53 -30.99
N ALA A 416 15.97 -28.99 -32.21
CA ALA A 416 16.74 -30.07 -32.82
C ALA A 416 18.18 -29.65 -33.13
N GLU A 417 18.39 -28.41 -33.54
CA GLU A 417 19.70 -27.86 -33.93
C GLU A 417 20.49 -27.26 -32.74
N GLY A 418 19.90 -27.21 -31.54
CA GLY A 418 20.51 -26.55 -30.38
C GLY A 418 20.64 -25.02 -30.52
N THR A 419 19.97 -24.43 -31.51
CA THR A 419 20.00 -22.99 -31.81
C THR A 419 18.83 -22.26 -31.13
N SER A 420 18.86 -20.92 -31.13
CA SER A 420 17.78 -20.12 -30.57
C SER A 420 16.83 -19.68 -31.68
N VAL A 421 15.52 -19.78 -31.45
CA VAL A 421 14.49 -19.32 -32.40
C VAL A 421 14.67 -17.84 -32.70
N GLU A 422 14.72 -17.51 -33.99
CA GLU A 422 14.63 -16.14 -34.49
C GLU A 422 13.15 -15.77 -34.71
N MET A 423 12.76 -14.59 -34.22
CA MET A 423 11.40 -14.12 -34.38
C MET A 423 11.21 -13.51 -35.76
N GLY A 424 10.03 -13.72 -36.37
CA GLY A 424 9.63 -12.98 -37.56
C GLY A 424 9.62 -11.46 -37.33
N SER A 425 9.77 -10.70 -38.42
CA SER A 425 9.72 -9.24 -38.41
C SER A 425 8.44 -8.73 -39.10
N ILE A 426 8.11 -7.47 -38.85
CA ILE A 426 6.99 -6.79 -39.53
C ILE A 426 7.48 -6.19 -40.83
N GLU A 427 6.85 -6.59 -41.93
CA GLU A 427 7.05 -6.02 -43.26
C GLU A 427 5.81 -5.21 -43.63
N ALA A 428 5.93 -3.88 -43.68
CA ALA A 428 4.81 -3.02 -44.04
C ALA A 428 4.48 -3.18 -45.53
N VAL A 429 3.22 -3.49 -45.83
CA VAL A 429 2.71 -3.60 -47.22
C VAL A 429 2.04 -2.29 -47.61
N LYS A 430 1.24 -1.71 -46.71
CA LYS A 430 0.52 -0.46 -46.92
C LYS A 430 0.47 0.36 -45.64
N THR A 431 0.89 1.62 -45.74
CA THR A 431 0.88 2.60 -44.64
C THR A 431 -0.20 3.65 -44.85
N GLY A 432 -1.30 3.55 -44.11
CA GLY A 432 -2.38 4.55 -44.09
C GLY A 432 -2.86 4.85 -42.67
N LEU A 433 -3.55 5.98 -42.49
CA LEU A 433 -4.10 6.38 -41.19
C LEU A 433 -5.29 5.51 -40.74
N THR A 434 -6.03 4.95 -41.70
CA THR A 434 -7.22 4.12 -41.46
C THR A 434 -7.09 2.68 -41.97
N ASP A 435 -6.09 2.40 -42.81
CA ASP A 435 -5.81 1.07 -43.37
C ASP A 435 -4.29 0.83 -43.34
N TYR A 436 -3.84 0.09 -42.32
CA TYR A 436 -2.45 -0.38 -42.19
C TYR A 436 -2.41 -1.88 -42.42
N ARG A 437 -1.58 -2.31 -43.38
CA ARG A 437 -1.40 -3.72 -43.72
C ARG A 437 0.06 -4.10 -43.62
N PHE A 438 0.33 -5.21 -42.96
CA PHE A 438 1.69 -5.70 -42.76
C PHE A 438 1.74 -7.22 -42.76
N LYS A 439 2.90 -7.78 -43.14
CA LYS A 439 3.16 -9.21 -43.02
C LYS A 439 3.94 -9.50 -41.75
N PHE A 440 3.59 -10.61 -41.10
CA PHE A 440 4.33 -11.16 -39.97
C PHE A 440 4.34 -12.68 -40.09
N TRP A 441 5.52 -13.31 -40.11
CA TRP A 441 5.69 -14.73 -40.50
C TRP A 441 5.07 -15.07 -41.86
N GLY A 442 5.12 -14.12 -42.81
CA GLY A 442 4.54 -14.26 -44.14
C GLY A 442 3.01 -14.22 -44.21
N GLU A 443 2.32 -14.03 -43.08
CA GLU A 443 0.87 -13.87 -43.03
C GLU A 443 0.50 -12.38 -42.98
N GLU A 444 -0.48 -11.95 -43.76
CA GLU A 444 -0.92 -10.54 -43.81
C GLU A 444 -1.90 -10.21 -42.68
N PHE A 445 -1.70 -9.08 -42.02
CA PHE A 445 -2.56 -8.54 -40.97
C PHE A 445 -3.01 -7.14 -41.36
N THR A 446 -4.29 -6.85 -41.10
CA THR A 446 -4.89 -5.55 -41.38
C THR A 446 -5.40 -4.93 -40.09
N ILE A 447 -5.17 -3.63 -39.93
CA ILE A 447 -5.55 -2.91 -38.72
C ILE A 447 -5.80 -1.43 -39.07
N ASN A 448 -6.72 -0.80 -38.36
CA ASN A 448 -7.05 0.61 -38.52
C ASN A 448 -6.38 1.44 -37.41
N PRO A 449 -5.27 2.16 -37.69
CA PRO A 449 -4.58 2.95 -36.66
C PRO A 449 -5.47 4.00 -36.00
N LEU A 450 -6.30 4.71 -36.75
CA LEU A 450 -7.18 5.76 -36.22
C LEU A 450 -8.23 5.21 -35.25
N MET A 451 -8.86 4.08 -35.58
CA MET A 451 -9.80 3.39 -34.68
C MET A 451 -9.12 3.04 -33.35
N PHE A 452 -7.87 2.56 -33.42
CA PHE A 452 -7.09 2.30 -32.22
C PHE A 452 -6.73 3.56 -31.46
N GLY A 453 -6.46 4.69 -32.13
CA GLY A 453 -6.33 5.99 -31.46
C GLY A 453 -7.58 6.38 -30.66
N LEU A 454 -8.77 6.23 -31.25
CA LEU A 454 -10.05 6.50 -30.56
C LEU A 454 -10.29 5.54 -29.39
N LEU A 455 -9.99 4.25 -29.58
CA LEU A 455 -10.05 3.28 -28.49
C LEU A 455 -9.06 3.62 -27.37
N GLY A 456 -7.87 4.08 -27.75
CA GLY A 456 -6.83 4.55 -26.84
C GLY A 456 -7.30 5.71 -26.00
N LEU A 457 -8.04 6.65 -26.58
CA LEU A 457 -8.67 7.75 -25.85
C LEU A 457 -9.63 7.24 -24.76
N GLY A 458 -10.51 6.29 -25.09
CA GLY A 458 -11.40 5.66 -24.11
C GLY A 458 -10.64 4.94 -22.98
N ILE A 459 -9.65 4.13 -23.35
CA ILE A 459 -8.81 3.41 -22.37
C ILE A 459 -7.98 4.39 -21.53
N GLY A 460 -7.53 5.51 -22.09
CA GLY A 460 -6.79 6.57 -21.39
C GLY A 460 -7.62 7.23 -20.29
N ILE A 461 -8.90 7.52 -20.56
CA ILE A 461 -9.85 8.04 -19.57
C ILE A 461 -10.03 7.04 -18.43
N VAL A 462 -10.22 5.76 -18.78
CA VAL A 462 -10.37 4.68 -17.80
C VAL A 462 -9.10 4.54 -16.96
N SER A 463 -7.94 4.54 -17.62
CA SER A 463 -6.60 4.41 -17.01
C SER A 463 -6.34 5.49 -15.97
N ARG A 464 -6.61 6.77 -16.28
CA ARG A 464 -6.41 7.88 -15.33
C ARG A 464 -7.32 7.75 -14.12
N SER A 465 -8.56 7.34 -14.32
CA SER A 465 -9.54 7.20 -13.24
C SER A 465 -9.11 6.16 -12.19
N PHE A 466 -8.40 5.11 -12.60
CA PHE A 466 -7.86 4.10 -11.70
C PHE A 466 -6.47 4.40 -11.18
N GLY A 467 -5.69 5.21 -11.91
CA GLY A 467 -4.31 5.54 -11.52
C GLY A 467 -3.34 4.35 -11.65
N ILE A 468 -3.72 3.35 -12.46
CA ILE A 468 -3.08 2.04 -12.56
C ILE A 468 -2.22 1.90 -13.85
N GLY A 469 -2.32 2.86 -14.77
CA GLY A 469 -1.47 2.90 -15.96
C GLY A 469 -1.95 2.04 -17.13
N GLY A 470 -3.26 1.78 -17.26
CA GLY A 470 -3.99 1.45 -18.53
C GLY A 470 -3.64 0.16 -19.29
N GLY A 471 -2.43 -0.37 -19.15
CA GLY A 471 -1.85 -1.41 -19.99
C GLY A 471 -2.62 -2.72 -19.99
N PHE A 472 -3.31 -3.03 -18.90
CA PHE A 472 -4.04 -4.29 -18.75
C PHE A 472 -5.21 -4.47 -19.73
N LEU A 473 -5.79 -3.38 -20.24
CA LEU A 473 -6.84 -3.44 -21.26
C LEU A 473 -6.28 -3.40 -22.68
N LEU A 474 -5.02 -2.97 -22.86
CA LEU A 474 -4.44 -2.71 -24.17
C LEU A 474 -4.20 -4.00 -24.96
N VAL A 475 -3.63 -5.02 -24.33
CA VAL A 475 -3.32 -6.29 -25.02
C VAL A 475 -4.60 -7.04 -25.40
N PRO A 476 -5.58 -7.27 -24.49
CA PRO A 476 -6.86 -7.88 -24.87
C PRO A 476 -7.57 -7.10 -25.98
N ALA A 477 -7.53 -5.76 -25.94
CA ALA A 477 -8.09 -4.94 -27.00
C ALA A 477 -7.42 -5.19 -28.36
N MET A 478 -6.08 -5.28 -28.41
CA MET A 478 -5.36 -5.57 -29.66
C MET A 478 -5.67 -6.98 -30.19
N THR A 479 -5.72 -7.99 -29.31
CA THR A 479 -5.92 -9.38 -29.72
C THR A 479 -7.36 -9.65 -30.12
N THR A 480 -8.33 -8.97 -29.49
CA THR A 480 -9.76 -9.15 -29.76
C THR A 480 -10.26 -8.27 -30.88
N LEU A 481 -10.02 -6.96 -30.81
CA LEU A 481 -10.54 -6.01 -31.81
C LEU A 481 -9.62 -5.92 -33.03
N GLY A 482 -8.31 -6.01 -32.81
CA GLY A 482 -7.31 -5.91 -33.87
C GLY A 482 -6.98 -7.27 -34.51
N ALA A 483 -7.50 -8.37 -33.96
CA ALA A 483 -7.18 -9.74 -34.36
C ALA A 483 -5.66 -9.98 -34.52
N LEU A 484 -4.85 -9.31 -33.70
CA LEU A 484 -3.39 -9.41 -33.75
C LEU A 484 -2.89 -10.58 -32.90
N PRO A 485 -1.77 -11.22 -33.30
CA PRO A 485 -1.10 -12.17 -32.43
C PRO A 485 -0.40 -11.47 -31.26
N MET A 486 -0.26 -12.16 -30.13
CA MET A 486 0.38 -11.66 -28.90
C MET A 486 1.79 -11.12 -29.18
N TYR A 487 2.56 -11.79 -30.04
CA TYR A 487 3.92 -11.38 -30.37
C TYR A 487 4.04 -9.98 -31.00
N VAL A 488 2.94 -9.46 -31.57
CA VAL A 488 2.84 -8.12 -32.18
C VAL A 488 2.03 -7.18 -31.27
N ALA A 489 0.95 -7.68 -30.67
CA ALA A 489 0.10 -6.92 -29.76
C ALA A 489 0.86 -6.39 -28.53
N VAL A 490 1.76 -7.21 -27.96
CA VAL A 490 2.52 -6.85 -26.76
C VAL A 490 3.44 -5.63 -27.00
N PRO A 491 4.35 -5.63 -28.00
CA PRO A 491 5.16 -4.45 -28.29
C PRO A 491 4.35 -3.16 -28.52
N ILE A 492 3.22 -3.25 -29.23
CA ILE A 492 2.32 -2.10 -29.48
C ILE A 492 1.73 -1.59 -28.17
N SER A 493 1.26 -2.49 -27.32
CA SER A 493 0.67 -2.14 -26.01
C SER A 493 1.67 -1.49 -25.04
N LEU A 494 2.95 -1.88 -25.11
CA LEU A 494 4.00 -1.31 -24.28
C LEU A 494 4.24 0.15 -24.63
N ILE A 495 4.19 0.52 -25.91
CA ILE A 495 4.23 1.92 -26.35
C ILE A 495 3.06 2.70 -25.75
N GLY A 496 1.83 2.20 -25.93
CA GLY A 496 0.64 2.85 -25.37
C GLY A 496 0.70 3.00 -23.84
N THR A 497 1.26 2.01 -23.16
CA THR A 497 1.43 2.05 -21.70
C THR A 497 2.48 3.09 -21.27
N SER A 498 3.56 3.27 -22.02
CA SER A 498 4.54 4.33 -21.76
C SER A 498 3.88 5.72 -21.81
N PHE A 499 3.10 6.00 -22.85
CA PHE A 499 2.34 7.25 -22.96
C PHE A 499 1.33 7.43 -21.82
N SER A 500 0.61 6.35 -21.45
CA SER A 500 -0.29 6.39 -20.29
C SER A 500 0.45 6.70 -18.99
N SER A 501 1.64 6.14 -18.81
CA SER A 501 2.43 6.27 -17.57
C SER A 501 2.96 7.68 -17.41
N ILE A 502 3.40 8.31 -18.51
CA ILE A 502 3.81 9.72 -18.52
C ILE A 502 2.63 10.62 -18.12
N GLY A 503 1.46 10.44 -18.74
CA GLY A 503 0.28 11.26 -18.43
C GLY A 503 -0.25 11.06 -17.01
N ALA A 504 -0.19 9.83 -16.50
CA ALA A 504 -0.53 9.53 -15.11
C ALA A 504 0.48 10.15 -14.13
N PHE A 505 1.77 10.05 -14.40
CA PHE A 505 2.84 10.61 -13.58
C PHE A 505 2.73 12.14 -13.48
N ILE A 506 2.58 12.84 -14.60
CA ILE A 506 2.32 14.29 -14.62
C ILE A 506 1.08 14.63 -13.78
N GLY A 507 0.03 13.81 -13.88
CA GLY A 507 -1.17 13.97 -13.07
C GLY A 507 -0.94 13.91 -11.57
N TYR A 508 -0.07 13.00 -11.12
CA TYR A 508 0.29 12.90 -9.71
C TYR A 508 1.15 14.08 -9.24
N LEU A 509 2.10 14.53 -10.08
CA LEU A 509 2.93 15.70 -9.79
C LEU A 509 2.07 16.96 -9.63
N ILE A 510 1.10 17.19 -10.52
CA ILE A 510 0.16 18.33 -10.44
C ILE A 510 -0.67 18.28 -9.14
N ASN A 511 -0.98 17.08 -8.65
CA ASN A 511 -1.73 16.91 -7.40
C ASN A 511 -0.83 16.93 -6.14
N GLY A 512 0.47 17.21 -6.27
CA GLY A 512 1.41 17.25 -5.15
C GLY A 512 1.87 15.87 -4.64
N TYR A 513 1.49 14.77 -5.31
CA TYR A 513 1.91 13.43 -4.91
C TYR A 513 3.26 13.09 -5.56
N LEU A 514 4.33 13.31 -4.80
CA LEU A 514 5.68 12.95 -5.21
C LEU A 514 5.99 11.47 -4.90
N PRO A 515 6.67 10.75 -5.81
CA PRO A 515 7.20 9.43 -5.51
C PRO A 515 8.36 9.52 -4.52
N ASP A 516 8.52 8.51 -3.66
CA ASP A 516 9.78 8.32 -2.95
C ASP A 516 10.90 8.09 -3.96
N ILE A 517 11.95 8.92 -3.93
CA ILE A 517 13.03 8.91 -4.92
C ILE A 517 13.75 7.55 -4.91
N TRP A 518 14.02 6.98 -3.73
CA TRP A 518 14.70 5.70 -3.61
C TRP A 518 13.83 4.54 -4.07
N LEU A 519 12.55 4.57 -3.74
CA LEU A 519 11.57 3.60 -4.25
C LEU A 519 11.50 3.69 -5.79
N MET A 520 11.43 4.90 -6.33
CA MET A 520 11.35 5.15 -7.77
C MET A 520 12.60 4.65 -8.49
N ILE A 521 13.80 5.04 -8.06
CA ILE A 521 15.07 4.60 -8.67
C ILE A 521 15.19 3.07 -8.65
N SER A 522 14.83 2.43 -7.53
CA SER A 522 14.85 0.97 -7.42
C SER A 522 13.94 0.30 -8.44
N ILE A 523 12.75 0.88 -8.68
CA ILE A 523 11.78 0.39 -9.66
C ILE A 523 12.26 0.67 -11.09
N ILE A 524 12.93 1.80 -11.35
CA ILE A 524 13.50 2.11 -12.66
C ILE A 524 14.56 1.07 -13.03
N ILE A 525 15.52 0.82 -12.14
CA ILE A 525 16.60 -0.16 -12.35
C ILE A 525 16.00 -1.54 -12.57
N GLY A 526 15.15 -2.00 -11.65
CA GLY A 526 14.56 -3.33 -11.74
C GLY A 526 13.61 -3.46 -12.94
N GLY A 527 12.82 -2.44 -13.22
CA GLY A 527 11.89 -2.41 -14.34
C GLY A 527 12.58 -2.47 -15.70
N PHE A 528 13.67 -1.71 -15.88
CA PHE A 528 14.47 -1.72 -17.10
C PHE A 528 15.13 -3.10 -17.32
N CYS A 529 15.82 -3.62 -16.29
CA CYS A 529 16.41 -4.98 -16.33
C CYS A 529 15.34 -6.05 -16.59
N GLY A 530 14.20 -5.96 -15.90
CA GLY A 530 13.06 -6.84 -16.11
C GLY A 530 12.53 -6.75 -17.54
N GLY A 531 12.43 -5.56 -18.13
CA GLY A 531 12.00 -5.41 -19.52
C GLY A 531 12.96 -6.03 -20.53
N MET A 532 14.26 -5.87 -20.29
CA MET A 532 15.29 -6.55 -21.08
C MET A 532 15.14 -8.07 -21.00
N LEU A 533 14.88 -8.64 -19.81
CA LEU A 533 14.68 -10.08 -19.63
C LEU A 533 13.35 -10.56 -20.23
N GLY A 534 12.25 -9.83 -20.01
CA GLY A 534 10.90 -10.17 -20.48
C GLY A 534 10.81 -10.24 -22.00
N SER A 535 11.46 -9.30 -22.70
CA SER A 535 11.56 -9.34 -24.15
C SER A 535 12.35 -10.54 -24.67
N ARG A 536 13.33 -11.05 -23.92
CA ARG A 536 14.01 -12.32 -24.25
C ARG A 536 13.15 -13.53 -23.93
N ALA A 537 12.44 -13.50 -22.82
CA ALA A 537 11.64 -14.61 -22.34
C ALA A 537 10.43 -14.87 -23.25
N GLN A 538 9.84 -13.83 -23.86
CA GLN A 538 8.61 -13.96 -24.65
C GLN A 538 8.69 -15.02 -25.76
N LYS A 539 9.84 -15.17 -26.44
CA LYS A 539 10.00 -16.18 -27.50
C LYS A 539 10.03 -17.63 -27.01
N LEU A 540 10.17 -17.83 -25.69
CA LEU A 540 10.14 -19.16 -25.07
C LEU A 540 8.70 -19.67 -24.86
N PHE A 541 7.70 -18.79 -25.00
CA PHE A 541 6.30 -19.11 -24.79
C PHE A 541 5.55 -19.12 -26.11
N SER A 542 4.69 -20.12 -26.29
CA SER A 542 3.76 -20.14 -27.43
C SER A 542 2.68 -19.09 -27.30
N GLU A 543 2.10 -18.67 -28.43
CA GLU A 543 0.92 -17.78 -28.51
C GLU A 543 -0.20 -18.23 -27.56
N LYS A 544 -0.45 -19.54 -27.49
CA LYS A 544 -1.44 -20.14 -26.58
C LYS A 544 -1.08 -19.90 -25.12
N MET A 545 0.17 -20.16 -24.73
CA MET A 545 0.63 -19.93 -23.34
C MET A 545 0.54 -18.46 -22.96
N LEU A 546 0.96 -17.54 -23.84
CA LEU A 546 0.89 -16.10 -23.56
C LEU A 546 -0.56 -15.64 -23.31
N LYS A 547 -1.53 -16.13 -24.10
CA LYS A 547 -2.95 -15.83 -23.88
C LYS A 547 -3.51 -16.44 -22.59
N ILE A 548 -3.11 -17.66 -22.24
CA ILE A 548 -3.52 -18.28 -20.96
C ILE A 548 -2.97 -17.48 -19.78
N ILE A 549 -1.68 -17.11 -19.82
CA ILE A 549 -1.03 -16.31 -18.78
C ILE A 549 -1.73 -14.95 -18.61
N LEU A 550 -2.05 -14.29 -19.74
CA LEU A 550 -2.83 -13.05 -19.75
C LEU A 550 -4.20 -13.26 -19.08
N ALA A 551 -4.96 -14.27 -19.50
CA ALA A 551 -6.28 -14.55 -18.95
C ALA A 551 -6.24 -14.81 -17.43
N VAL A 552 -5.32 -15.67 -16.97
CA VAL A 552 -5.09 -15.94 -15.54
C VAL A 552 -4.80 -14.65 -14.79
N THR A 553 -4.04 -13.74 -15.38
CA THR A 553 -3.71 -12.45 -14.76
C THR A 553 -4.91 -11.53 -14.70
N LEU A 554 -5.75 -11.49 -15.72
CA LEU A 554 -7.00 -10.74 -15.69
C LEU A 554 -7.94 -11.30 -14.61
N PHE A 555 -8.08 -12.61 -14.47
CA PHE A 555 -8.85 -13.22 -13.38
C PHE A 555 -8.28 -12.90 -12.00
N PHE A 556 -6.95 -12.98 -11.84
CA PHE A 556 -6.28 -12.58 -10.59
C PHE A 556 -6.60 -11.13 -10.23
N LEU A 557 -6.52 -10.22 -11.20
CA LEU A 557 -6.86 -8.81 -11.00
C LEU A 557 -8.33 -8.62 -10.62
N PHE A 558 -9.25 -9.39 -11.21
CA PHE A 558 -10.65 -9.39 -10.82
C PHE A 558 -10.84 -9.77 -9.36
N PHE A 559 -10.29 -10.90 -8.92
CA PHE A 559 -10.39 -11.32 -7.51
C PHE A 559 -9.82 -10.26 -6.56
N ARG A 560 -8.72 -9.61 -6.96
CA ARG A 560 -8.11 -8.50 -6.23
C ARG A 560 -9.01 -7.26 -6.17
N PHE A 561 -9.67 -6.87 -7.27
CA PHE A 561 -10.61 -5.75 -7.27
C PHE A 561 -11.80 -6.00 -6.34
N PHE A 562 -12.28 -7.24 -6.28
CA PHE A 562 -13.43 -7.62 -5.45
C PHE A 562 -13.06 -7.96 -4.01
N LYS A 563 -11.77 -7.88 -3.63
CA LYS A 563 -11.26 -8.30 -2.30
C LYS A 563 -11.72 -9.71 -1.92
N ILE A 564 -11.89 -10.56 -2.94
CA ILE A 564 -12.12 -11.99 -2.80
C ILE A 564 -10.72 -12.60 -2.75
N GLU A 565 -10.00 -12.35 -1.67
CA GLU A 565 -8.70 -12.96 -1.45
C GLU A 565 -8.94 -14.38 -0.94
N ILE A 566 -8.70 -15.39 -1.79
CA ILE A 566 -8.43 -16.75 -1.33
C ILE A 566 -6.98 -16.72 -0.88
N TRP A 567 -6.78 -16.83 0.42
CA TRP A 567 -5.50 -16.77 1.10
C TRP A 567 -4.50 -17.81 0.56
N ILE A 568 -3.28 -17.35 0.27
CA ILE A 568 -2.05 -18.13 0.42
C ILE A 568 -1.39 -17.68 1.72
#